data_AF-A0A6G1DR26-F1
#
_entry.id   AF-A0A6G1DR26-F1
#
_cell.length_a   1.000
_cell.length_b   1.000
_cell.length_c   1.000
_cell.angle_alpha   90.00
_cell.angle_beta   90.00
_cell.angle_gamma   90.00
#
_symmetry.space_group_name_H-M   'P 1'
#
loop_
_entity.id
_entity.type
_entity.pdbx_description
1 polymer ?
#
loop_
_entity_poly.entity_id
_entity_poly.type
_entity_poly.pdbx_seq_one_letter_code
_entity_poly.pdbx_strand_id
1 'polypeptide(L)' 'MGMAKKARRLLAIWPALLLLVVVADLFGTALARLSARVVGKKQWEFDYFVLSLQWPGTICASIRHCCATNGCCR' A
#
# COMPACT_ATOMS: atom_id res chain seq x y z
N MET A 1 -6.00 58.66 1.59
CA MET A 1 -6.55 57.66 0.63
C MET A 1 -6.04 56.21 0.80
N GLY A 2 -5.36 55.84 1.91
CA GLY A 2 -4.78 54.49 2.08
C GLY A 2 -5.61 53.48 2.91
N MET A 3 -6.49 53.95 3.81
CA MET A 3 -7.17 53.08 4.79
C MET A 3 -8.31 52.24 4.19
N ALA A 4 -9.09 52.79 3.26
CA ALA A 4 -10.21 52.09 2.60
C ALA A 4 -9.73 50.94 1.69
N LYS A 5 -8.57 51.10 1.05
CA LYS A 5 -7.96 50.05 0.20
C LYS A 5 -7.43 48.88 1.03
N LYS A 6 -6.95 49.13 2.26
CA LYS A 6 -6.44 48.10 3.18
C LYS A 6 -7.58 47.27 3.78
N ALA A 7 -8.67 47.91 4.21
CA ALA A 7 -9.87 47.23 4.71
C ALA A 7 -10.54 46.36 3.63
N ARG A 8 -10.66 46.88 2.39
CA ARG A 8 -11.23 46.14 1.26
C ARG A 8 -10.35 44.97 0.80
N ARG A 9 -9.02 45.09 0.93
CA ARG A 9 -8.08 43.99 0.72
C ARG A 9 -8.25 42.91 1.79
N LEU A 10 -8.31 43.28 3.07
CA LEU A 10 -8.51 42.33 4.18
C LEU A 10 -9.85 41.57 4.06
N LEU A 11 -10.93 42.26 3.67
CA LEU A 11 -12.26 41.67 3.41
C LEU A 11 -12.28 40.67 2.25
N ALA A 12 -11.39 40.80 1.26
CA ALA A 12 -11.27 39.87 0.13
C ALA A 12 -10.26 38.75 0.40
N ILE A 13 -9.22 39.03 1.18
CA ILE A 13 -8.17 38.06 1.54
C ILE A 13 -8.71 36.98 2.47
N TRP A 14 -9.55 37.34 3.44
CA TRP A 14 -10.14 36.39 4.38
C TRP A 14 -11.00 35.28 3.73
N PRO A 15 -11.97 35.58 2.86
CA PRO A 15 -12.75 34.53 2.20
C PRO A 15 -11.89 33.70 1.23
N ALA A 16 -10.91 34.31 0.57
CA ALA A 16 -9.98 33.58 -0.29
C ALA A 16 -9.08 32.62 0.53
N LEU A 17 -8.61 33.04 1.70
CA LEU A 17 -7.82 32.21 2.60
C LEU A 17 -8.66 31.06 3.17
N LEU A 18 -9.90 31.33 3.57
CA LEU A 18 -10.84 30.29 4.02
C LEU A 18 -11.08 29.25 2.93
N LEU A 19 -11.30 29.70 1.70
CA LEU A 19 -11.50 28.81 0.55
C LEU A 19 -10.27 27.92 0.31
N LEU A 20 -9.07 28.50 0.38
CA LEU A 20 -7.81 27.76 0.22
C LEU A 20 -7.64 26.67 1.29
N VAL A 21 -7.97 26.96 2.55
CA VAL A 21 -7.93 25.98 3.65
C VAL A 21 -8.91 24.83 3.37
N VAL A 22 -10.16 25.14 3.03
CA VAL A 22 -11.19 24.13 2.74
C VAL A 22 -10.79 23.24 1.56
N VAL A 23 -10.23 23.82 0.49
CA VAL A 23 -9.76 23.06 -0.67
C VAL A 23 -8.58 22.14 -0.30
N ALA A 24 -7.64 22.62 0.53
CA ALA A 24 -6.52 21.82 1.00
C ALA A 24 -6.98 20.62 1.85
N ASP A 25 -7.93 20.83 2.76
CA ASP A 25 -8.51 19.77 3.59
C ASP A 25 -9.27 18.72 2.75
N LEU A 26 -10.08 19.17 1.78
CA LEU A 26 -10.80 18.28 0.87
C LEU A 26 -9.83 17.44 0.02
N PHE A 27 -8.74 18.04 -0.44
CA PHE A 27 -7.73 17.34 -1.22
C PHE A 27 -6.95 16.32 -0.39
N GLY A 28 -6.54 16.70 0.83
CA GLY A 28 -5.85 15.80 1.77
C GLY A 28 -6.70 14.59 2.14
N THR A 29 -7.99 14.79 2.43
CA THR A 29 -8.93 13.69 2.72
C THR A 29 -9.17 12.79 1.51
N ALA A 30 -9.24 13.33 0.30
CA ALA A 30 -9.37 12.54 -0.93
C ALA A 30 -8.13 11.66 -1.18
N LEU A 31 -6.92 12.22 -1.01
CA LEU A 31 -5.66 11.47 -1.15
C LEU A 31 -5.53 10.36 -0.09
N ALA A 32 -5.88 10.65 1.16
CA ALA A 32 -5.85 9.66 2.24
C ALA A 32 -6.81 8.48 1.95
N ARG A 33 -8.01 8.75 1.43
CA ARG A 33 -8.97 7.71 1.02
C ARG A 33 -8.47 6.89 -0.16
N LEU A 34 -7.78 7.50 -1.12
CA LEU A 34 -7.20 6.79 -2.26
C LEU A 34 -6.04 5.88 -1.81
N SER A 35 -5.16 6.38 -0.94
CA SER A 35 -4.09 5.59 -0.32
C SER A 35 -4.64 4.43 0.51
N ALA A 36 -5.69 4.68 1.31
CA ALA A 36 -6.35 3.62 2.09
C ALA A 36 -6.99 2.53 1.21
N ARG A 37 -7.42 2.84 -0.03
CA ARG A 37 -7.90 1.82 -0.99
C ARG A 37 -6.77 0.99 -1.60
N VAL A 38 -5.59 1.57 -1.77
CA VAL A 38 -4.40 0.91 -2.34
C VAL A 38 -3.67 0.08 -1.28
N VAL A 39 -3.55 0.59 -0.05
CA VAL A 39 -2.83 -0.02 1.07
C VAL A 39 -3.73 -0.89 1.96
N GLY A 40 -5.05 -0.66 1.93
CA GLY A 40 -5.97 -1.14 2.97
C GLY A 40 -7.02 -2.16 2.52
N LYS A 41 -6.76 -2.96 1.47
CA LYS A 41 -7.34 -4.30 1.48
C LYS A 41 -6.44 -5.13 2.37
N LYS A 42 -6.79 -5.22 3.66
CA LYS A 42 -6.29 -6.18 4.65
C LYS A 42 -5.76 -7.40 3.89
N GLN A 43 -4.45 -7.42 3.62
CA GLN A 43 -3.85 -8.59 2.98
C GLN A 43 -3.93 -9.64 4.07
N TRP A 44 -4.77 -10.65 3.86
CA TRP A 44 -4.93 -11.73 4.80
C TRP A 44 -3.55 -12.35 5.01
N GLU A 45 -2.99 -12.14 6.20
CA GLU A 45 -1.86 -12.90 6.69
C GLU A 45 -2.36 -14.35 6.71
N PHE A 46 -1.74 -15.22 5.91
CA PHE A 46 -2.13 -16.62 5.65
C PHE A 46 -2.67 -17.34 6.89
N ASP A 47 -3.83 -18.00 6.76
CA ASP A 47 -4.52 -18.63 7.91
C ASP A 47 -3.78 -19.85 8.46
N TYR A 48 -3.05 -20.59 7.63
CA TYR A 48 -2.27 -21.75 8.04
C TYR A 48 -1.21 -22.11 6.99
N PHE A 49 -0.20 -22.85 7.44
CA PHE A 49 0.80 -23.45 6.57
C PHE A 49 0.44 -24.89 6.24
N VAL A 50 0.79 -25.32 5.03
CA VAL A 50 0.69 -26.71 4.61
C VAL A 50 2.09 -27.31 4.59
N LEU A 51 2.28 -28.41 5.32
CA LEU A 51 3.47 -29.23 5.23
C LEU A 51 3.35 -30.14 4.01
N SER A 52 4.15 -29.89 2.98
CA SER A 52 4.23 -30.75 1.80
C SER A 52 5.31 -31.82 1.97
N LEU A 53 4.91 -33.08 2.00
CA LEU A 53 5.81 -34.23 1.99
C LEU A 53 5.96 -34.76 0.56
N GLN A 54 7.19 -35.11 0.18
CA GLN A 54 7.50 -35.69 -1.12
C GLN A 54 7.61 -37.20 -1.00
N TRP A 55 7.06 -37.93 -1.98
CA TRP A 55 7.19 -39.40 -2.05
C TRP A 55 8.43 -39.80 -2.86
N PRO A 56 9.45 -40.42 -2.23
CA PRO A 56 10.69 -40.79 -2.92
C PRO A 56 10.46 -41.69 -4.13
N GLY A 57 9.50 -42.61 -4.06
CA GLY A 57 9.19 -43.54 -5.16
C GLY A 57 8.77 -42.83 -6.46
N THR A 58 8.09 -41.68 -6.35
CA THR A 58 7.69 -40.90 -7.54
C THR A 58 8.79 -39.97 -7.99
N ILE A 59 9.39 -39.21 -7.06
CA ILE A 59 10.37 -38.17 -7.43
C ILE A 59 11.71 -38.74 -7.88
N CYS A 60 12.04 -39.97 -7.47
CA CYS A 60 13.29 -40.62 -7.83
C CYS A 60 13.18 -41.57 -9.04
N ALA A 61 11.99 -41.74 -9.63
CA ALA A 61 11.73 -42.76 -10.65
C ALA A 61 12.66 -42.67 -11.89
N SER A 62 13.08 -41.46 -12.26
CA SER A 62 13.98 -41.22 -13.40
C SER A 62 15.39 -40.76 -12.99
N ILE A 63 15.67 -40.63 -11.69
CA ILE A 63 16.96 -40.16 -11.19
C ILE A 63 17.96 -41.32 -11.25
N ARG A 64 19.05 -41.13 -11.99
CA ARG A 64 20.10 -42.15 -12.19
C ARG A 64 21.49 -41.69 -11.74
N HIS A 65 21.66 -40.38 -11.50
CA HIS A 65 22.92 -39.78 -11.09
C HIS A 65 22.86 -39.37 -9.62
N CYS A 66 23.92 -39.69 -8.88
CA CYS A 66 24.01 -39.44 -7.45
C CYS A 66 24.94 -38.27 -7.13
N CYS A 67 24.58 -37.55 -6.07
CA CYS A 67 25.41 -36.52 -5.45
C CYS A 67 25.12 -36.47 -3.94
N ALA A 68 25.99 -35.81 -3.17
CA ALA A 68 25.97 -35.85 -1.71
C ALA A 68 24.67 -35.34 -1.06
N THR A 69 23.89 -34.50 -1.74
CA THR A 69 22.65 -33.90 -1.21
C THR A 69 21.37 -34.53 -1.80
N ASN A 70 21.49 -35.45 -2.75
CA ASN A 70 20.32 -36.04 -3.42
C ASN A 70 19.74 -37.19 -2.59
N GLY A 71 18.52 -37.02 -2.09
CA GLY A 71 17.80 -38.03 -1.30
C GLY A 71 17.33 -39.26 -2.08
N CYS A 72 17.55 -39.32 -3.40
CA CYS A 72 17.26 -40.48 -4.22
C CYS A 72 18.34 -41.57 -4.19
N CYS A 73 19.48 -41.28 -3.56
CA CYS A 73 20.61 -42.20 -3.47
C CYS A 73 20.82 -42.64 -2.01
N ARG A 74 21.27 -43.89 -1.83
CA ARG A 74 21.69 -44.46 -0.55
C ARG A 74 23.19 -44.67 -0.53
#